data_AF-A0A2M8Y665-F1
#
_entry.id   AF-A0A2M8Y665-F1
#
_cell.length_a   1.000
_cell.length_b   1.000
_cell.length_c   1.000
_cell.angle_alpha   90.00
_cell.angle_beta   90.00
_cell.angle_gamma   90.00
#
_symmetry.space_group_name_H-M   'P 1'
#
loop_
_entity.id
_entity.type
_entity.pdbx_description
1 polymer ?
#
loop_
_entity_poly.entity_id
_entity_poly.type
_entity_poly.pdbx_seq_one_letter_code
_entity_poly.pdbx_strand_id
1 'polypeptide(L)'
;MKKFLLFTLKTVIVGITVAVALDFIYTAVYLQSGNRSKIDHVFNSKSENFDVVILGSSRANNHFVAQMFEDKGLKTFNYGMSGGHLFEASLLLKLMMERQYKIKNVILEADLNLSNIKRAEGIASKFLPYLHNSEVIREHFELENDFLELYYIPFYRYIKFETVIGFREMFFQGIHKRTSHLDNLGYYSLGKKPNANMRNNIVNLKPLKHNKYYEEIKNICKANNINFIAIMTPMCENTKGMNYFDKVQQLYPEIHNYENVVVEDKYFSSCGHMNDTGARMFTVRILKDFFVK
;
A
#
# COMPACT_ATOMS: atom_id res chain seq x y z
N MET A 1 11.26 33.21 41.42
CA MET A 1 10.15 32.72 40.55
C MET A 1 10.13 33.36 39.17
N LYS A 2 10.11 34.69 39.01
CA LYS A 2 10.07 35.37 37.68
C LYS A 2 11.17 34.94 36.70
N LYS A 3 12.43 34.85 37.16
CA LYS A 3 13.57 34.40 36.33
C LYS A 3 13.40 32.94 35.85
N PHE A 4 12.87 32.07 36.70
CA PHE A 4 12.59 30.66 36.36
C PHE A 4 11.48 30.56 35.31
N LEU A 5 10.36 31.26 35.50
CA LEU A 5 9.26 31.28 34.52
C LEU A 5 9.72 31.83 33.16
N LEU A 6 10.52 32.91 33.15
CA LEU A 6 11.10 33.46 31.93
C LEU A 6 12.05 32.48 31.24
N PHE A 7 12.87 31.75 32.01
CA PHE A 7 13.75 30.72 31.47
C PHE A 7 12.94 29.58 30.84
N THR A 8 11.96 29.04 31.56
CA THR A 8 11.07 27.97 31.05
C THR A 8 10.34 28.41 29.77
N LEU A 9 9.77 29.62 29.75
CA LEU A 9 9.09 30.15 28.57
C LEU A 9 10.05 30.25 27.37
N LYS A 10 11.28 30.76 27.58
CA LYS A 10 12.30 30.82 26.52
C LYS A 10 12.64 29.43 26.00
N THR A 11 12.83 28.46 26.87
CA THR A 11 13.13 27.07 26.48
C THR A 11 12.00 26.46 25.66
N VAL A 12 10.74 26.69 26.06
CA VAL A 12 9.57 26.22 25.30
C VAL A 12 9.50 26.87 23.92
N ILE A 13 9.69 28.19 23.83
CA ILE A 13 9.69 28.92 22.55
C ILE A 13 10.80 28.41 21.63
N VAL A 14 12.02 28.21 22.16
CA VAL A 14 13.14 27.65 21.40
C VAL A 14 12.81 26.24 20.93
N GLY A 15 12.27 25.38 21.80
CA GLY A 15 11.86 24.02 21.45
C GLY A 15 10.83 23.98 20.31
N ILE A 16 9.79 24.82 20.38
CA ILE A 16 8.77 24.94 19.33
C ILE A 16 9.40 25.44 18.02
N THR A 17 10.28 26.44 18.10
CA THR A 17 10.97 26.99 16.91
C THR A 17 11.81 25.93 16.22
N VAL A 18 12.56 25.14 17.00
CA VAL A 18 13.36 24.02 16.47
C VAL A 18 12.45 22.95 15.86
N ALA A 19 11.34 22.61 16.51
CA ALA A 19 10.39 21.63 15.96
C ALA A 19 9.82 22.11 14.61
N VAL A 20 9.39 23.36 14.49
CA VAL A 20 8.91 23.93 13.23
C VAL A 20 9.99 23.91 12.15
N ALA A 21 11.23 24.29 12.50
CA ALA A 21 12.34 24.27 11.55
C ALA A 21 12.65 22.84 11.06
N LEU A 22 12.70 21.86 11.97
CA LEU A 22 12.95 20.46 11.61
C LEU A 22 11.81 19.86 10.78
N ASP A 23 10.55 20.21 11.09
CA ASP A 23 9.38 19.80 10.32
C ASP A 23 9.50 20.25 8.86
N PHE A 24 9.83 21.52 8.65
CA PHE A 24 10.05 22.08 7.32
C PHE A 24 11.21 21.40 6.59
N ILE A 25 12.37 21.24 7.27
CA ILE A 25 13.56 20.63 6.67
C ILE A 25 13.27 19.18 6.24
N TYR A 26 12.69 18.36 7.11
CA TYR A 26 12.39 16.97 6.79
C TYR A 26 11.39 16.89 5.64
N THR A 27 10.31 17.67 5.71
CA THR A 27 9.27 17.70 4.67
C THR A 27 9.84 18.12 3.33
N ALA A 28 10.69 19.16 3.28
CA ALA A 28 11.34 19.60 2.06
C ALA A 28 12.17 18.50 1.38
N VAL A 29 12.84 17.65 2.16
CA VAL A 29 13.59 16.50 1.63
C VAL A 29 12.66 15.46 1.01
N TYR A 30 11.54 15.12 1.67
CA TYR A 30 10.56 14.17 1.12
C TYR A 30 9.88 14.69 -0.15
N LEU A 31 9.61 16.00 -0.24
CA LEU A 31 9.03 16.63 -1.43
C LEU A 31 9.96 16.65 -2.66
N GLN A 32 11.23 16.28 -2.48
CA GLN A 32 12.23 16.31 -3.56
C GLN A 32 12.74 14.91 -3.95
N SER A 33 12.21 13.83 -3.36
CA SER A 33 12.68 12.46 -3.62
C SER A 33 11.52 11.53 -3.99
N GLY A 34 11.58 10.90 -5.18
CA GLY A 34 10.54 9.99 -5.68
C GLY A 34 11.00 8.56 -5.95
N ASN A 35 12.17 8.16 -5.42
CA ASN A 35 12.84 6.91 -5.83
C ASN A 35 13.03 5.90 -4.69
N ARG A 36 12.39 6.09 -3.53
CA ARG A 36 12.56 5.20 -2.37
C ARG A 36 11.36 4.31 -2.11
N SER A 37 10.16 4.75 -2.44
CA SER A 37 8.94 4.01 -2.16
C SER A 37 7.89 4.22 -3.23
N LYS A 38 6.93 3.31 -3.27
CA LYS A 38 5.78 3.41 -4.17
C LYS A 38 4.97 4.70 -3.92
N ILE A 39 4.91 5.16 -2.67
CA ILE A 39 4.17 6.35 -2.26
C ILE A 39 4.90 7.62 -2.71
N ASP A 40 6.20 7.74 -2.42
CA ASP A 40 6.97 8.91 -2.85
C ASP A 40 7.11 8.99 -4.38
N HIS A 41 7.20 7.85 -5.05
CA HIS A 41 7.14 7.77 -6.50
C HIS A 41 5.84 8.38 -7.03
N VAL A 42 4.67 7.93 -6.54
CA VAL A 42 3.39 8.50 -6.99
C VAL A 42 3.31 9.98 -6.62
N PHE A 43 3.63 10.35 -5.38
CA PHE A 43 3.50 11.73 -4.91
C PHE A 43 4.37 12.72 -5.71
N ASN A 44 5.62 12.35 -6.04
CA ASN A 44 6.57 13.24 -6.70
C ASN A 44 6.61 13.08 -8.23
N SER A 45 5.89 12.09 -8.78
CA SER A 45 5.72 11.95 -10.22
C SER A 45 4.79 13.00 -10.82
N LYS A 46 4.88 13.15 -12.14
CA LYS A 46 3.88 13.84 -12.95
C LYS A 46 2.83 12.83 -13.45
N SER A 47 1.86 13.31 -14.23
CA SER A 47 0.89 12.46 -14.92
C SER A 47 1.58 11.29 -15.64
N GLU A 48 1.19 10.08 -15.27
CA GLU A 48 1.63 8.82 -15.89
C GLU A 48 0.46 8.12 -16.58
N ASN A 49 0.76 7.39 -17.65
CA ASN A 49 -0.21 6.54 -18.34
C ASN A 49 0.09 5.07 -18.06
N PHE A 50 -0.91 4.28 -17.68
CA PHE A 50 -0.81 2.84 -17.45
C PHE A 50 -1.98 2.10 -18.10
N ASP A 51 -1.67 0.96 -18.72
CA ASP A 51 -2.69 -0.01 -19.12
C ASP A 51 -3.19 -0.78 -17.89
N VAL A 52 -2.30 -1.13 -16.96
CA VAL A 52 -2.66 -1.86 -15.73
C VAL A 52 -1.93 -1.30 -14.51
N VAL A 53 -2.68 -1.02 -13.45
CA VAL A 53 -2.14 -0.75 -12.11
C VAL A 53 -2.62 -1.85 -11.16
N ILE A 54 -1.70 -2.45 -10.41
CA ILE A 54 -2.04 -3.47 -9.41
C ILE A 54 -1.96 -2.85 -8.01
N LEU A 55 -2.99 -3.03 -7.20
CA LEU A 55 -3.11 -2.50 -5.84
C LEU A 55 -3.40 -3.62 -4.83
N GLY A 56 -3.03 -3.40 -3.57
CA GLY A 56 -3.35 -4.29 -2.46
C GLY A 56 -2.20 -4.43 -1.46
N SER A 57 -2.21 -5.56 -0.75
CA SER A 57 -1.31 -5.88 0.37
C SER A 57 0.03 -6.50 -0.08
N SER A 58 0.67 -7.27 0.82
CA SER A 58 1.81 -8.13 0.46
C SER A 58 1.44 -9.13 -0.61
N ARG A 59 0.20 -9.64 -0.62
CA ARG A 59 -0.24 -10.60 -1.62
C ARG A 59 -0.29 -9.96 -2.99
N ALA A 60 -0.78 -8.73 -3.14
CA ALA A 60 -0.62 -7.98 -4.38
C ALA A 60 0.85 -7.83 -4.77
N ASN A 61 1.69 -7.38 -3.84
CA ASN A 61 3.12 -7.14 -4.05
C ASN A 61 3.89 -8.39 -4.51
N ASN A 62 3.46 -9.57 -4.07
CA ASN A 62 4.19 -10.83 -4.25
C ASN A 62 3.53 -11.80 -5.24
N HIS A 63 2.26 -11.60 -5.61
CA HIS A 63 1.50 -12.56 -6.44
C HIS A 63 1.37 -12.13 -7.91
N PHE A 64 1.46 -10.84 -8.23
CA PHE A 64 1.30 -10.35 -9.60
C PHE A 64 2.62 -9.89 -10.20
N VAL A 65 3.10 -10.62 -11.20
CA VAL A 65 4.38 -10.35 -11.87
C VAL A 65 4.16 -9.31 -12.98
N ALA A 66 4.32 -8.03 -12.64
CA ALA A 66 4.07 -6.91 -13.55
C ALA A 66 4.82 -7.03 -14.91
N GLN A 67 6.04 -7.55 -14.91
CA GLN A 67 6.82 -7.77 -16.14
C GLN A 67 6.08 -8.64 -17.16
N MET A 68 5.29 -9.62 -16.72
CA MET A 68 4.55 -10.50 -17.65
C MET A 68 3.42 -9.77 -18.38
N PHE A 69 2.94 -8.64 -17.85
CA PHE A 69 1.99 -7.76 -18.53
C PHE A 69 2.72 -6.88 -19.56
N GLU A 70 3.89 -6.33 -19.21
CA GLU A 70 4.75 -5.59 -20.16
C GLU A 70 5.16 -6.47 -21.35
N ASP A 71 5.48 -7.74 -21.11
CA ASP A 71 5.82 -8.71 -22.16
C ASP A 71 4.64 -8.97 -23.13
N LYS A 72 3.42 -8.57 -22.76
CA LYS A 72 2.21 -8.58 -23.60
C LYS A 72 1.87 -7.20 -24.19
N GLY A 73 2.74 -6.21 -24.02
CA GLY A 73 2.55 -4.84 -24.49
C GLY A 73 1.60 -4.01 -23.64
N LEU A 74 1.37 -4.40 -22.38
CA LEU A 74 0.52 -3.66 -21.43
C LEU A 74 1.42 -2.90 -20.45
N LYS A 75 1.46 -1.56 -20.54
CA LYS A 75 2.23 -0.74 -19.60
C LYS A 75 1.70 -0.92 -18.18
N THR A 76 2.49 -1.52 -17.30
CA THR A 76 2.03 -2.07 -16.02
C THR A 76 2.99 -1.78 -14.87
N PHE A 77 2.44 -1.40 -13.72
CA PHE A 77 3.20 -1.32 -12.49
C PHE A 77 2.43 -1.92 -11.31
N ASN A 78 3.15 -2.68 -10.47
CA ASN A 78 2.61 -3.26 -9.26
C ASN A 78 2.82 -2.32 -8.07
N TYR A 79 1.74 -1.68 -7.63
CA TYR A 79 1.71 -0.78 -6.50
C TYR A 79 1.29 -1.45 -5.18
N GLY A 80 1.15 -2.79 -5.14
CA GLY A 80 0.87 -3.54 -3.92
C GLY A 80 1.94 -3.32 -2.84
N MET A 81 1.55 -3.16 -1.58
CA MET A 81 2.47 -2.83 -0.49
C MET A 81 2.43 -3.90 0.60
N SER A 82 3.57 -4.54 0.85
CA SER A 82 3.68 -5.52 1.94
C SER A 82 3.35 -4.90 3.29
N GLY A 83 2.42 -5.52 4.01
CA GLY A 83 1.91 -5.02 5.29
C GLY A 83 0.85 -3.91 5.16
N GLY A 84 0.49 -3.51 3.94
CA GLY A 84 -0.59 -2.54 3.70
C GLY A 84 -1.99 -3.19 3.71
N HIS A 85 -2.99 -2.36 3.92
CA HIS A 85 -4.41 -2.69 3.88
C HIS A 85 -5.12 -1.88 2.76
N LEU A 86 -6.45 -2.02 2.67
CA LEU A 86 -7.23 -1.25 1.72
C LEU A 86 -7.24 0.26 2.02
N PHE A 87 -6.98 0.67 3.27
CA PHE A 87 -6.75 2.08 3.62
C PHE A 87 -5.68 2.68 2.70
N GLU A 88 -4.49 2.08 2.69
CA GLU A 88 -3.35 2.62 1.94
C GLU A 88 -3.53 2.44 0.44
N ALA A 89 -4.14 1.33 0.00
CA ALA A 89 -4.44 1.11 -1.41
C ALA A 89 -5.42 2.18 -1.96
N SER A 90 -6.44 2.52 -1.18
CA SER A 90 -7.44 3.53 -1.54
C SER A 90 -6.82 4.93 -1.56
N LEU A 91 -6.03 5.27 -0.53
CA LEU A 91 -5.31 6.54 -0.49
C LEU A 91 -4.33 6.68 -1.66
N LEU A 92 -3.58 5.62 -1.99
CA LEU A 92 -2.64 5.65 -3.10
C LEU A 92 -3.35 5.86 -4.44
N LEU A 93 -4.51 5.21 -4.67
CA LEU A 93 -5.29 5.43 -5.88
C LEU A 93 -5.86 6.86 -5.96
N LYS A 94 -6.39 7.41 -4.85
CA LYS A 94 -6.80 8.82 -4.80
C LYS A 94 -5.64 9.75 -5.14
N LEU A 95 -4.44 9.47 -4.62
CA LEU A 95 -3.25 10.25 -4.90
C LEU A 95 -2.84 10.15 -6.38
N MET A 96 -2.98 8.99 -7.02
CA MET A 96 -2.79 8.85 -8.46
C MET A 96 -3.77 9.73 -9.25
N MET A 97 -5.03 9.84 -8.81
CA MET A 97 -6.01 10.74 -9.44
C MET A 97 -5.65 12.21 -9.23
N GLU A 98 -5.20 12.59 -8.02
CA GLU A 98 -4.66 13.94 -7.75
C GLU A 98 -3.47 14.28 -8.67
N ARG A 99 -2.65 13.27 -9.01
CA ARG A 99 -1.51 13.37 -9.93
C ARG A 99 -1.87 13.16 -11.40
N GLN A 100 -3.17 13.13 -11.72
CA GLN A 100 -3.69 13.04 -13.09
C GLN A 100 -3.16 11.81 -13.86
N TYR A 101 -2.99 10.68 -13.17
CA TYR A 101 -2.67 9.43 -13.84
C TYR A 101 -3.83 9.00 -14.76
N LYS A 102 -3.50 8.47 -15.94
CA LYS A 102 -4.47 7.81 -16.82
C LYS A 102 -4.28 6.30 -16.70
N ILE A 103 -5.27 5.62 -16.14
CA ILE A 103 -5.20 4.19 -15.86
C ILE A 103 -6.34 3.51 -16.61
N LYS A 104 -6.05 2.50 -17.44
CA LYS A 104 -7.12 1.75 -18.13
C LYS A 104 -7.73 0.67 -17.26
N ASN A 105 -6.90 -0.07 -16.53
CA ASN A 105 -7.34 -1.17 -15.66
C ASN A 105 -6.70 -1.06 -14.28
N VAL A 106 -7.49 -1.32 -13.24
CA VAL A 106 -7.00 -1.54 -11.88
C VAL A 106 -7.28 -2.97 -11.48
N ILE A 107 -6.23 -3.71 -11.13
CA ILE A 107 -6.36 -5.01 -10.47
C ILE A 107 -6.19 -4.77 -8.96
N LEU A 108 -7.20 -5.10 -8.17
CA LEU A 108 -7.14 -5.03 -6.72
C LEU A 108 -7.10 -6.44 -6.13
N GLU A 109 -6.07 -6.74 -5.35
CA GLU A 109 -6.14 -7.84 -4.41
C GLU A 109 -7.12 -7.47 -3.28
N ALA A 110 -8.26 -8.17 -3.25
CA ALA A 110 -9.34 -7.97 -2.29
C ALA A 110 -9.67 -9.32 -1.64
N ASP A 111 -8.77 -9.79 -0.78
CA ASP A 111 -8.97 -11.02 0.00
C ASP A 111 -9.06 -10.74 1.51
N LEU A 112 -8.07 -11.13 2.31
CA LEU A 112 -8.07 -11.04 3.77
C LEU A 112 -8.19 -9.58 4.25
N ASN A 113 -7.75 -8.62 3.43
CA ASN A 113 -7.84 -7.20 3.70
C ASN A 113 -9.29 -6.68 3.79
N LEU A 114 -10.28 -7.44 3.33
CA LEU A 114 -11.72 -7.13 3.48
C LEU A 114 -12.22 -7.29 4.91
N SER A 115 -11.45 -7.97 5.79
CA SER A 115 -11.85 -8.20 7.19
C SER A 115 -11.62 -7.02 8.13
N ASN A 116 -11.02 -5.91 7.65
CA ASN A 116 -10.74 -4.75 8.49
C ASN A 116 -10.73 -3.45 7.68
N ILE A 117 -10.86 -2.33 8.39
CA ILE A 117 -10.79 -0.96 7.85
C ILE A 117 -9.71 -0.13 8.55
N LYS A 118 -8.80 -0.76 9.29
CA LYS A 118 -7.78 -0.03 10.02
C LYS A 118 -6.63 0.28 9.08
N ARG A 119 -6.00 1.44 9.25
CA ARG A 119 -4.71 1.70 8.60
C ARG A 119 -3.62 0.77 9.15
N ALA A 120 -2.66 0.44 8.31
CA ALA A 120 -1.41 -0.18 8.71
C ALA A 120 -0.40 0.92 9.05
N GLU A 121 -0.19 1.21 10.34
CA GLU A 121 0.61 2.37 10.79
C GLU A 121 1.97 2.50 10.10
N GLY A 122 2.69 1.39 9.87
CA GLY A 122 3.99 1.40 9.22
C GLY A 122 3.96 1.76 7.73
N ILE A 123 2.84 1.56 7.03
CA ILE A 123 2.68 1.96 5.62
C ILE A 123 1.99 3.32 5.53
N ALA A 124 0.93 3.53 6.31
CA ALA A 124 0.20 4.79 6.40
C ALA A 124 1.12 5.97 6.78
N SER A 125 2.06 5.77 7.71
CA SER A 125 2.99 6.83 8.12
C SER A 125 3.86 7.37 6.98
N LYS A 126 4.09 6.60 5.91
CA LYS A 126 4.85 7.05 4.73
C LYS A 126 4.12 8.11 3.90
N PHE A 127 2.81 8.30 4.10
CA PHE A 127 2.05 9.40 3.51
C PHE A 127 2.17 10.70 4.31
N LEU A 128 2.49 10.62 5.60
CA LEU A 128 2.47 11.76 6.52
C LEU A 128 3.48 12.89 6.22
N PRO A 129 4.66 12.66 5.60
CA PRO A 129 5.50 13.77 5.15
C PRO A 129 4.76 14.73 4.21
N TYR A 130 3.72 14.25 3.52
CA TYR A 130 2.95 15.00 2.53
C TYR A 130 1.61 15.54 3.05
N LEU A 131 1.35 15.40 4.35
CA LEU A 131 0.05 15.70 4.97
C LEU A 131 -0.43 17.14 4.74
N HIS A 132 0.50 18.11 4.69
CA HIS A 132 0.21 19.52 4.44
C HIS A 132 0.32 19.93 2.96
N ASN A 133 0.71 19.00 2.09
CA ASN A 133 0.99 19.26 0.67
C ASN A 133 0.02 18.55 -0.28
N SER A 134 -0.88 17.69 0.23
CA SER A 134 -1.96 17.06 -0.52
C SER A 134 -3.24 17.10 0.28
N GLU A 135 -4.27 17.69 -0.32
CA GLU A 135 -5.62 17.71 0.24
C GLU A 135 -6.18 16.29 0.34
N VAL A 136 -5.91 15.45 -0.66
CA VAL A 136 -6.29 14.03 -0.64
C VAL A 136 -5.71 13.31 0.57
N ILE A 137 -4.43 13.52 0.89
CA ILE A 137 -3.80 12.89 2.06
C ILE A 137 -4.40 13.47 3.34
N ARG A 138 -4.53 14.79 3.45
CA ARG A 138 -5.14 15.46 4.61
C ARG A 138 -6.52 14.87 4.93
N GLU A 139 -7.45 14.91 3.98
CA GLU A 139 -8.84 14.43 4.16
C GLU A 139 -8.92 12.95 4.50
N HIS A 140 -8.03 12.13 3.93
CA HIS A 140 -8.02 10.69 4.22
C HIS A 140 -7.59 10.39 5.66
N PHE A 141 -6.71 11.22 6.24
CA PHE A 141 -6.28 11.10 7.63
C PHE A 141 -7.20 11.82 8.62
N GLU A 142 -8.04 12.77 8.20
CA GLU A 142 -8.94 13.53 9.09
C GLU A 142 -9.87 12.69 9.94
N LEU A 143 -10.22 11.49 9.46
CA LEU A 143 -11.09 10.55 10.17
C LEU A 143 -10.34 9.68 11.19
N GLU A 144 -9.01 9.79 11.26
CA GLU A 144 -8.19 9.03 12.21
C GLU A 144 -8.10 9.76 13.55
N ASN A 145 -8.14 9.00 14.64
CA ASN A 145 -8.21 9.55 16.01
C ASN A 145 -7.01 10.42 16.41
N ASP A 146 -5.86 10.24 15.75
CA ASP A 146 -4.63 10.98 16.02
C ASP A 146 -4.33 12.09 15.01
N PHE A 147 -5.32 12.43 14.16
CA PHE A 147 -5.14 13.44 13.12
C PHE A 147 -4.70 14.79 13.68
N LEU A 148 -5.31 15.25 14.78
CA LEU A 148 -5.03 16.57 15.35
C LEU A 148 -3.57 16.70 15.78
N GLU A 149 -3.03 15.68 16.43
CA GLU A 149 -1.63 15.66 16.84
C GLU A 149 -0.69 15.59 15.63
N LEU A 150 -1.02 14.77 14.62
CA LEU A 150 -0.22 14.64 13.41
C LEU A 150 -0.20 15.91 12.55
N TYR A 151 -1.32 16.65 12.54
CA TYR A 151 -1.52 17.83 11.71
C TYR A 151 -1.03 19.12 12.37
N TYR A 152 -1.30 19.33 13.67
CA TYR A 152 -1.06 20.61 14.33
C TYR A 152 0.20 20.66 15.21
N ILE A 153 0.74 19.53 15.68
CA ILE A 153 1.96 19.54 16.51
C ILE A 153 3.17 19.45 15.58
N PRO A 154 4.01 20.51 15.48
CA PRO A 154 5.16 20.49 14.59
C PRO A 154 6.11 19.34 14.90
N PHE A 155 6.63 18.70 13.86
CA PHE A 155 7.59 17.59 13.92
C PHE A 155 7.10 16.31 14.62
N TYR A 156 5.89 16.30 15.20
CA TYR A 156 5.37 15.17 15.95
C TYR A 156 5.25 13.90 15.10
N ARG A 157 4.79 14.01 13.84
CA ARG A 157 4.70 12.86 12.92
C ARG A 157 6.06 12.16 12.71
N TYR A 158 7.14 12.93 12.62
CA TYR A 158 8.49 12.39 12.43
C TYR A 158 9.06 11.74 13.70
N ILE A 159 8.68 12.24 14.89
CA ILE A 159 9.03 11.62 16.17
C ILE A 159 8.23 10.32 16.38
N LYS A 160 6.91 10.37 16.18
CA LYS A 160 6.02 9.23 16.40
C LYS A 160 6.37 8.05 15.51
N PHE A 161 6.75 8.33 14.26
CA PHE A 161 7.08 7.32 13.26
C PHE A 161 8.57 7.34 12.87
N GLU A 162 9.46 7.58 13.85
CA GLU A 162 10.90 7.74 13.63
C GLU A 162 11.51 6.58 12.82
N THR A 163 11.11 5.35 13.10
CA THR A 163 11.66 4.15 12.45
C THR A 163 11.29 4.02 10.97
N VAL A 164 10.26 4.75 10.52
CA VAL A 164 9.70 4.70 9.16
C VAL A 164 9.99 5.98 8.37
N ILE A 165 9.78 7.16 8.97
CA ILE A 165 9.94 8.46 8.31
C ILE A 165 10.92 9.41 9.05
N GLY A 166 11.60 8.94 10.08
CA GLY A 166 12.54 9.74 10.88
C GLY A 166 13.88 9.99 10.22
N PHE A 167 14.91 10.25 11.03
CA PHE A 167 16.19 10.78 10.57
C PHE A 167 16.87 9.90 9.54
N ARG A 168 16.93 8.58 9.78
CA ARG A 168 17.58 7.63 8.86
C ARG A 168 16.93 7.68 7.48
N GLU A 169 15.60 7.64 7.42
CA GLU A 169 14.88 7.65 6.15
C GLU A 169 15.00 9.00 5.46
N MET A 170 14.88 10.11 6.20
CA MET A 170 15.11 11.45 5.68
C MET A 170 16.51 11.59 5.06
N PHE A 171 17.56 11.18 5.77
CA PHE A 171 18.93 11.24 5.24
C PHE A 171 19.07 10.43 3.95
N PHE A 172 18.52 9.22 3.95
CA PHE A 172 18.50 8.33 2.81
C PHE A 172 17.70 8.86 1.61
N GLN A 173 16.62 9.61 1.85
CA GLN A 173 15.90 10.38 0.82
C GLN A 173 16.77 11.52 0.28
N GLY A 174 17.43 12.28 1.15
CA GLY A 174 18.27 13.41 0.78
C GLY A 174 19.48 13.06 -0.08
N ILE A 175 20.03 11.85 0.08
CA ILE A 175 21.10 11.34 -0.79
C ILE A 175 20.59 10.49 -1.96
N HIS A 176 19.27 10.46 -2.20
CA HIS A 176 18.60 9.71 -3.28
C HIS A 176 19.01 8.23 -3.38
N LYS A 177 19.30 7.58 -2.25
CA LYS A 177 19.67 6.17 -2.26
C LYS A 177 18.47 5.34 -2.75
N ARG A 178 18.67 4.33 -3.60
CA ARG A 178 17.53 3.52 -4.10
C ARG A 178 17.09 2.46 -3.08
N THR A 179 15.88 1.95 -3.24
CA THR A 179 15.38 0.72 -2.60
C THR A 179 14.88 -0.25 -3.67
N SER A 180 14.61 -1.49 -3.27
CA SER A 180 14.01 -2.50 -4.14
C SER A 180 12.50 -2.34 -4.36
N HIS A 181 11.86 -1.30 -3.79
CA HIS A 181 10.41 -1.14 -3.87
C HIS A 181 9.89 -0.74 -5.26
N LEU A 182 10.75 -0.17 -6.09
CA LEU A 182 10.43 0.24 -7.47
C LEU A 182 11.07 -0.68 -8.52
N ASP A 183 11.99 -1.55 -8.10
CA ASP A 183 12.61 -2.55 -8.96
C ASP A 183 11.54 -3.55 -9.46
N ASN A 184 11.83 -4.21 -10.59
CA ASN A 184 10.93 -5.20 -11.22
C ASN A 184 9.49 -4.68 -11.40
N LEU A 185 9.33 -3.39 -11.71
CA LEU A 185 8.02 -2.74 -11.88
C LEU A 185 7.15 -2.86 -10.63
N GLY A 186 7.78 -2.78 -9.46
CA GLY A 186 7.16 -2.90 -8.16
C GLY A 186 6.82 -4.32 -7.74
N TYR A 187 7.12 -5.35 -8.55
CA TYR A 187 6.95 -6.74 -8.13
C TYR A 187 8.07 -7.17 -7.19
N TYR A 188 7.72 -7.74 -6.03
CA TYR A 188 8.70 -8.31 -5.11
C TYR A 188 8.55 -9.81 -5.02
N SER A 189 9.49 -10.55 -5.60
CA SER A 189 9.47 -12.01 -5.57
C SER A 189 9.86 -12.55 -4.20
N LEU A 190 9.13 -13.55 -3.72
CA LEU A 190 9.53 -14.33 -2.55
C LEU A 190 10.21 -15.62 -3.00
N GLY A 191 11.40 -15.87 -2.44
CA GLY A 191 12.11 -17.12 -2.67
C GLY A 191 11.44 -18.31 -1.99
N LYS A 192 11.75 -19.52 -2.46
CA LYS A 192 11.37 -20.75 -1.74
C LYS A 192 12.09 -20.79 -0.40
N LYS A 193 11.35 -21.10 0.67
CA LYS A 193 11.90 -21.33 2.01
C LYS A 193 11.74 -22.81 2.35
N PRO A 194 12.80 -23.63 2.21
CA PRO A 194 12.72 -25.09 2.42
C PRO A 194 12.16 -25.50 3.78
N ASN A 195 12.39 -24.67 4.80
CA ASN A 195 11.93 -24.88 6.18
C ASN A 195 10.83 -23.90 6.60
N ALA A 196 10.08 -23.32 5.65
CA ALA A 196 8.97 -22.46 6.01
C ALA A 196 7.92 -23.26 6.78
N ASN A 197 7.39 -22.64 7.84
CA ASN A 197 6.19 -23.14 8.49
C ASN A 197 4.99 -22.93 7.54
N MET A 198 4.65 -23.97 6.80
CA MET A 198 3.52 -24.03 5.87
C MET A 198 2.19 -24.21 6.62
N ARG A 199 1.98 -23.38 7.65
CA ARG A 199 0.74 -23.32 8.40
C ARG A 199 0.23 -21.89 8.38
N ASN A 200 -1.05 -21.74 8.09
CA ASN A 200 -1.75 -20.48 8.26
C ASN A 200 -3.13 -20.74 8.87
N ASN A 201 -3.64 -19.80 9.67
CA ASN A 201 -4.93 -19.94 10.31
C ASN A 201 -5.70 -18.62 10.23
N ILE A 202 -6.72 -18.61 9.39
CA ILE A 202 -7.60 -17.47 9.13
C ILE A 202 -9.03 -17.70 9.66
N VAL A 203 -9.25 -18.73 10.48
CA VAL A 203 -10.59 -19.10 11.00
C VAL A 203 -11.30 -17.93 11.72
N ASN A 204 -10.53 -17.06 12.37
CA ASN A 204 -11.05 -15.92 13.12
C ASN A 204 -11.34 -14.69 12.25
N LEU A 205 -10.90 -14.68 10.98
CA LEU A 205 -11.18 -13.57 10.09
C LEU A 205 -12.65 -13.62 9.64
N LYS A 206 -13.27 -12.45 9.63
CA LYS A 206 -14.65 -12.27 9.17
C LYS A 206 -14.64 -11.12 8.17
N PRO A 207 -15.01 -11.35 6.90
CA PRO A 207 -15.11 -10.26 5.95
C PRO A 207 -16.19 -9.29 6.42
N LEU A 208 -15.91 -7.99 6.29
CA LEU A 208 -16.91 -6.98 6.58
C LEU A 208 -17.95 -6.99 5.47
N LYS A 209 -19.23 -6.79 5.81
CA LYS A 209 -20.29 -6.64 4.80
C LYS A 209 -20.08 -5.38 3.94
N HIS A 210 -19.53 -4.33 4.55
CA HIS A 210 -19.22 -3.07 3.90
C HIS A 210 -17.82 -2.64 4.30
N ASN A 211 -16.84 -2.84 3.41
CA ASN A 211 -15.51 -2.30 3.56
C ASN A 211 -15.43 -0.95 2.84
N LYS A 212 -15.36 0.16 3.61
CA LYS A 212 -15.41 1.51 3.05
C LYS A 212 -14.34 1.78 1.99
N TYR A 213 -13.14 1.19 2.14
CA TYR A 213 -12.02 1.43 1.22
C TYR A 213 -12.12 0.60 -0.05
N TYR A 214 -12.69 -0.60 0.01
CA TYR A 214 -13.04 -1.34 -1.19
C TYR A 214 -14.05 -0.57 -2.05
N GLU A 215 -15.12 -0.07 -1.41
CA GLU A 215 -16.14 0.73 -2.10
C GLU A 215 -15.57 2.04 -2.64
N GLU A 216 -14.67 2.70 -1.90
CA GLU A 216 -13.98 3.90 -2.34
C GLU A 216 -13.15 3.64 -3.61
N ILE A 217 -12.34 2.57 -3.64
CA ILE A 217 -11.56 2.17 -4.83
C ILE A 217 -12.47 1.90 -6.02
N LYS A 218 -13.55 1.13 -5.81
CA LYS A 218 -14.54 0.80 -6.84
C LYS A 218 -15.20 2.06 -7.41
N ASN A 219 -15.57 3.01 -6.55
CA ASN A 219 -16.18 4.28 -6.95
C ASN A 219 -15.19 5.18 -7.71
N ILE A 220 -13.92 5.24 -7.29
CA ILE A 220 -12.89 5.98 -8.02
C ILE A 220 -12.72 5.40 -9.42
N CYS A 221 -12.66 4.06 -9.55
CA CYS A 221 -12.52 3.41 -10.84
C CYS A 221 -13.69 3.74 -11.75
N LYS A 222 -14.93 3.63 -11.24
CA LYS A 222 -16.14 3.98 -11.98
C LYS A 222 -16.16 5.45 -12.43
N ALA A 223 -15.83 6.39 -11.54
CA ALA A 223 -15.85 7.82 -11.82
C ALA A 223 -14.83 8.24 -12.89
N ASN A 224 -13.74 7.48 -13.03
CA ASN A 224 -12.64 7.77 -13.96
C ASN A 224 -12.64 6.83 -15.19
N ASN A 225 -13.72 6.07 -15.41
CA ASN A 225 -13.83 5.08 -16.51
C ASN A 225 -12.68 4.06 -16.53
N ILE A 226 -12.20 3.67 -15.35
CA ILE A 226 -11.18 2.64 -15.17
C ILE A 226 -11.89 1.29 -15.05
N ASN A 227 -11.46 0.30 -15.82
CA ASN A 227 -11.93 -1.07 -15.67
C ASN A 227 -11.41 -1.66 -14.35
N PHE A 228 -12.33 -2.03 -13.46
CA PHE A 228 -12.00 -2.51 -12.12
C PHE A 228 -12.08 -4.04 -12.05
N ILE A 229 -10.97 -4.68 -11.68
CA ILE A 229 -10.84 -6.14 -11.58
C ILE A 229 -10.44 -6.48 -10.14
N ALA A 230 -11.41 -6.88 -9.32
CA ALA A 230 -11.16 -7.30 -7.94
C ALA A 230 -10.93 -8.81 -7.87
N ILE A 231 -9.87 -9.23 -7.17
CA ILE A 231 -9.42 -10.62 -7.17
C ILE A 231 -9.06 -11.09 -5.76
N MET A 232 -9.54 -12.29 -5.40
CA MET A 232 -9.01 -13.06 -4.27
C MET A 232 -7.87 -13.96 -4.75
N THR A 233 -6.72 -13.91 -4.08
CA THR A 233 -5.50 -14.60 -4.56
C THR A 233 -5.31 -16.00 -3.95
N PRO A 234 -4.50 -16.88 -4.57
CA PRO A 234 -4.28 -18.23 -4.08
C PRO A 234 -3.70 -18.32 -2.66
N MET A 235 -4.08 -19.38 -1.94
CA MET A 235 -3.47 -19.81 -0.66
C MET A 235 -3.13 -21.30 -0.72
N CYS A 236 -2.12 -21.72 0.04
CA CYS A 236 -1.76 -23.13 0.11
C CYS A 236 -2.90 -23.95 0.72
N GLU A 237 -2.94 -25.25 0.42
CA GLU A 237 -3.92 -26.21 0.96
C GLU A 237 -3.90 -26.36 2.50
N ASN A 238 -2.75 -26.10 3.13
CA ASN A 238 -2.56 -26.21 4.58
C ASN A 238 -3.15 -25.05 5.40
N THR A 239 -3.86 -24.12 4.74
CA THR A 239 -4.51 -22.99 5.42
C THR A 239 -5.80 -23.43 6.11
N LYS A 240 -5.92 -23.15 7.40
CA LYS A 240 -7.17 -23.35 8.16
C LYS A 240 -8.10 -22.16 7.98
N GLY A 241 -9.39 -22.42 7.73
CA GLY A 241 -10.42 -21.39 7.59
C GLY A 241 -10.67 -20.91 6.16
N MET A 242 -10.40 -21.75 5.15
CA MET A 242 -10.63 -21.43 3.73
C MET A 242 -12.08 -21.08 3.39
N ASN A 243 -13.07 -21.50 4.20
CA ASN A 243 -14.46 -21.02 4.10
C ASN A 243 -14.61 -19.50 4.28
N TYR A 244 -13.54 -18.77 4.62
CA TYR A 244 -13.48 -17.32 4.51
C TYR A 244 -13.77 -16.83 3.09
N PHE A 245 -13.20 -17.45 2.05
CA PHE A 245 -13.35 -17.02 0.67
C PHE A 245 -14.78 -17.22 0.16
N ASP A 246 -15.46 -18.29 0.58
CA ASP A 246 -16.90 -18.48 0.33
C ASP A 246 -17.74 -17.34 0.94
N LYS A 247 -17.41 -16.91 2.16
CA LYS A 247 -18.10 -15.79 2.82
C LYS A 247 -17.83 -14.47 2.10
N VAL A 248 -16.60 -14.26 1.60
CA VAL A 248 -16.29 -13.09 0.77
C VAL A 248 -17.11 -13.13 -0.51
N GLN A 249 -17.15 -14.26 -1.23
CA GLN A 249 -17.91 -14.39 -2.47
C GLN A 249 -19.41 -14.13 -2.27
N GLN A 250 -19.98 -14.55 -1.14
CA GLN A 250 -21.38 -14.28 -0.81
C GLN A 250 -21.67 -12.79 -0.58
N LEU A 251 -20.73 -12.07 0.04
CA LEU A 251 -20.86 -10.63 0.32
C LEU A 251 -20.52 -9.76 -0.88
N TYR A 252 -19.57 -10.22 -1.71
CA TYR A 252 -18.97 -9.51 -2.83
C TYR A 252 -18.95 -10.42 -4.08
N PRO A 253 -20.11 -10.71 -4.69
CA PRO A 253 -20.20 -11.64 -5.81
C PRO A 253 -19.43 -11.17 -7.05
N GLU A 254 -19.08 -9.89 -7.13
CA GLU A 254 -18.27 -9.32 -8.21
C GLU A 254 -16.76 -9.60 -8.09
N ILE A 255 -16.28 -10.03 -6.91
CA ILE A 255 -14.86 -10.34 -6.73
C ILE A 255 -14.59 -11.71 -7.33
N HIS A 256 -13.57 -11.81 -8.17
CA HIS A 256 -13.19 -13.06 -8.80
C HIS A 256 -12.40 -13.95 -7.83
N ASN A 257 -12.91 -15.13 -7.52
CA ASN A 257 -12.24 -16.07 -6.64
C ASN A 257 -11.21 -16.94 -7.38
N TYR A 258 -9.92 -16.73 -7.07
CA TYR A 258 -8.82 -17.53 -7.58
C TYR A 258 -8.07 -18.31 -6.47
N GLU A 259 -8.68 -18.51 -5.30
CA GLU A 259 -8.01 -19.12 -4.14
C GLU A 259 -7.34 -20.48 -4.44
N ASN A 260 -7.89 -21.25 -5.39
CA ASN A 260 -7.48 -22.64 -5.69
C ASN A 260 -6.75 -22.78 -7.04
N VAL A 261 -6.32 -21.67 -7.68
CA VAL A 261 -5.59 -21.74 -8.95
C VAL A 261 -4.15 -22.21 -8.78
N VAL A 262 -3.56 -21.96 -7.61
CA VAL A 262 -2.22 -22.45 -7.23
C VAL A 262 -2.36 -23.03 -5.83
N VAL A 263 -2.17 -24.35 -5.68
CA VAL A 263 -2.46 -25.04 -4.41
C VAL A 263 -1.25 -25.78 -3.83
N GLU A 264 -0.36 -26.33 -4.67
CA GLU A 264 0.76 -27.14 -4.19
C GLU A 264 1.77 -26.28 -3.41
N ASP A 265 2.17 -26.76 -2.22
CA ASP A 265 3.11 -26.08 -1.31
C ASP A 265 4.41 -25.62 -1.99
N LYS A 266 4.88 -26.33 -3.02
CA LYS A 266 6.10 -25.99 -3.76
C LYS A 266 6.03 -24.63 -4.45
N TYR A 267 4.84 -24.07 -4.65
CA TYR A 267 4.59 -22.76 -5.25
C TYR A 267 4.44 -21.63 -4.22
N PHE A 268 4.66 -21.91 -2.94
CA PHE A 268 4.51 -20.96 -1.86
C PHE A 268 5.85 -20.72 -1.12
N SER A 269 6.04 -19.48 -0.66
CA SER A 269 7.10 -19.15 0.31
C SER A 269 6.58 -19.27 1.74
N SER A 270 5.27 -19.05 1.93
CA SER A 270 4.49 -19.37 3.13
C SER A 270 3.04 -19.58 2.69
N CYS A 271 2.19 -20.17 3.51
CA CYS A 271 0.83 -20.52 3.08
C CYS A 271 -0.08 -19.36 2.65
N GLY A 272 0.21 -18.13 3.07
CA GLY A 272 -0.47 -16.93 2.58
C GLY A 272 0.28 -16.19 1.47
N HIS A 273 1.46 -16.63 1.07
CA HIS A 273 2.33 -15.91 0.12
C HIS A 273 3.01 -16.86 -0.87
N MET A 274 2.67 -16.73 -2.15
CA MET A 274 3.30 -17.46 -3.25
C MET A 274 4.80 -17.12 -3.36
N ASN A 275 5.57 -18.08 -3.86
CA ASN A 275 6.92 -17.82 -4.36
C ASN A 275 6.87 -17.38 -5.84
N ASP A 276 8.03 -17.08 -6.43
CA ASP A 276 8.13 -16.63 -7.83
C ASP A 276 7.37 -17.54 -8.81
N THR A 277 7.55 -18.86 -8.69
CA THR A 277 6.93 -19.83 -9.57
C THR A 277 5.40 -19.81 -9.46
N GLY A 278 4.87 -19.76 -8.23
CA GLY A 278 3.44 -19.63 -7.99
C GLY A 278 2.86 -18.32 -8.53
N ALA A 279 3.55 -17.21 -8.28
CA ALA A 279 3.15 -15.89 -8.76
C ALA A 279 3.10 -15.82 -10.29
N ARG A 280 4.06 -16.43 -10.98
CA ARG A 280 4.05 -16.54 -12.45
C ARG A 280 2.89 -17.37 -12.95
N MET A 281 2.64 -18.55 -12.38
CA MET A 281 1.50 -19.39 -12.74
C MET A 281 0.17 -18.65 -12.58
N PHE A 282 0.00 -17.98 -11.45
CA PHE A 282 -1.18 -17.18 -11.18
C PHE A 282 -1.30 -16.00 -12.18
N THR A 283 -0.20 -15.30 -12.46
CA THR A 283 -0.19 -14.18 -13.42
C THR A 283 -0.55 -14.63 -14.84
N VAL A 284 -0.10 -15.80 -15.29
CA VAL A 284 -0.53 -16.39 -16.58
C VAL A 284 -2.05 -16.54 -16.62
N ARG A 285 -2.64 -17.04 -15.52
CA ARG A 285 -4.08 -17.22 -15.44
C ARG A 285 -4.83 -15.88 -15.55
N ILE A 286 -4.37 -14.87 -14.83
CA ILE A 286 -4.98 -13.53 -14.86
C ILE A 286 -4.87 -12.89 -16.24
N LEU A 287 -3.71 -12.99 -16.90
CA LEU A 287 -3.55 -12.51 -18.27
C LEU A 287 -4.54 -13.19 -19.22
N LYS A 288 -4.68 -14.52 -19.12
CA LYS A 288 -5.59 -15.29 -19.97
C LYS A 288 -7.05 -14.87 -19.80
N ASP A 289 -7.51 -14.68 -18.56
CA ASP A 289 -8.91 -14.45 -18.27
C ASP A 289 -9.37 -13.01 -18.57
N PHE A 290 -8.46 -12.03 -18.50
CA PHE A 290 -8.83 -10.60 -18.60
C PHE A 290 -8.17 -9.82 -19.75
N PHE A 291 -7.06 -10.30 -20.31
CA PHE A 291 -6.21 -9.51 -21.22
C PHE A 291 -5.88 -10.21 -22.55
N VAL A 292 -6.07 -11.53 -22.62
CA VAL A 292 -5.97 -12.28 -23.88
C VAL A 292 -7.37 -12.43 -24.46
N LYS A 293 -7.54 -11.98 -25.70
CA LYS A 293 -8.72 -12.30 -26.52
C LYS A 293 -8.52 -13.62 -27.24
#